data_AF-A0A0S3U0D3-F1
#
_entry.id   AF-A0A0S3U0D3-F1
#
_cell.length_a   1.000
_cell.length_b   1.000
_cell.length_c   1.000
_cell.angle_alpha   90.00
_cell.angle_beta   90.00
_cell.angle_gamma   90.00
#
_symmetry.space_group_name_H-M   'P 1'
#
loop_
_entity.id
_entity.type
_entity.pdbx_description
1 polymer ?
#
loop_
_entity_poly.entity_id
_entity_poly.type
_entity_poly.pdbx_seq_one_letter_code
_entity_poly.pdbx_strand_id
1 'polypeptide(L)'
;MKNYMTQTIAIGFTGMSLTIAGTVFSPAHAAQQLSCTGRKSNGWSYNAKFVDGRFTQITWNRAGQPPQVSPLTFFRTNAQGEPVYRGSFQGATAVTLVDLGQGNVRPGSQISVGVEEWGWSRGTCAIATGGGGSTDWFSDIQLMMIGNEQWREAMRAQGFIFDRTVQHTNTQIVERWTRPSDRATVDVVLVNKQVTDVRRVN
;
A
#
# COMPACT_ATOMS: atom_id res chain seq x y z
N MET A 1 49.75 6.08 -68.74
CA MET A 1 49.09 4.95 -68.06
C MET A 1 48.31 5.52 -66.89
N LYS A 2 46.99 5.26 -66.84
CA LYS A 2 46.10 5.73 -65.76
C LYS A 2 46.33 4.85 -64.53
N ASN A 3 46.53 5.46 -63.37
CA ASN A 3 46.24 4.85 -62.08
C ASN A 3 45.51 5.88 -61.22
N TYR A 4 44.24 5.58 -60.96
CA TYR A 4 43.40 6.19 -59.92
C TYR A 4 43.48 5.32 -58.66
N MET A 5 42.92 5.81 -57.55
CA MET A 5 42.68 5.15 -56.24
C MET A 5 43.85 5.27 -55.23
N THR A 6 43.68 5.69 -53.97
CA THR A 6 42.49 5.82 -53.10
C THR A 6 42.76 6.85 -51.99
N GLN A 7 41.70 7.57 -51.59
CA GLN A 7 41.67 8.55 -50.50
C GLN A 7 41.68 7.87 -49.12
N THR A 8 42.31 8.51 -48.13
CA THR A 8 41.96 8.31 -46.71
C THR A 8 41.78 9.69 -46.09
N ILE A 9 40.52 10.03 -45.83
CA ILE A 9 40.11 11.25 -45.13
C ILE A 9 40.15 10.94 -43.64
N ALA A 10 41.10 11.53 -42.92
CA ALA A 10 41.08 11.58 -41.46
C ALA A 10 40.10 12.70 -41.05
N ILE A 11 38.88 12.31 -40.68
CA ILE A 11 37.86 13.23 -40.16
C ILE A 11 38.21 13.50 -38.69
N GLY A 12 38.74 14.68 -38.41
CA GLY A 12 38.82 15.21 -37.06
C GLY A 12 37.40 15.48 -36.56
N PHE A 13 36.98 14.75 -35.52
CA PHE A 13 35.76 15.08 -34.80
C PHE A 13 36.06 16.22 -33.83
N THR A 14 35.66 17.41 -34.26
CA THR A 14 35.41 18.58 -33.44
C THR A 14 34.52 18.21 -32.25
N GLY A 15 34.89 18.72 -31.08
CA GLY A 15 34.17 18.53 -29.83
C GLY A 15 32.71 18.96 -29.98
N MET A 16 31.80 18.01 -29.73
CA MET A 16 30.43 18.32 -29.36
C MET A 16 30.32 18.22 -27.85
N SER A 17 30.16 19.38 -27.23
CA SER A 17 29.76 19.54 -25.84
C SER A 17 28.49 18.73 -25.57
N LEU A 18 28.60 17.81 -24.62
CA LEU A 18 27.49 17.04 -24.08
C LEU A 18 26.59 17.98 -23.27
N THR A 19 25.55 18.53 -23.88
CA THR A 19 24.45 19.15 -23.13
C THR A 19 23.64 18.05 -22.50
N ILE A 20 23.98 17.72 -21.25
CA ILE A 20 23.13 16.93 -20.37
C ILE A 20 21.89 17.79 -20.12
N ALA A 21 20.85 17.57 -20.91
CA ALA A 21 19.52 18.07 -20.60
C ALA A 21 19.15 17.43 -19.26
N GLY A 22 19.31 18.21 -18.19
CA GLY A 22 18.83 17.87 -16.87
C GLY A 22 17.33 17.67 -16.98
N THR A 23 16.91 16.42 -17.13
CA THR A 23 15.56 16.02 -16.82
C THR A 23 15.39 16.34 -15.34
N VAL A 24 14.75 17.48 -15.08
CA VAL A 24 14.12 17.76 -13.80
C VAL A 24 13.05 16.68 -13.69
N PHE A 25 13.46 15.52 -13.19
CA PHE A 25 12.54 14.59 -12.58
C PHE A 25 12.01 15.33 -11.37
N SER A 26 10.96 16.12 -11.58
CA SER A 26 10.00 16.40 -10.51
C SER A 26 9.73 15.02 -9.90
N PRO A 27 10.05 14.79 -8.61
CA PRO A 27 9.61 13.57 -7.99
C PRO A 27 8.10 13.67 -8.08
N ALA A 28 7.49 12.89 -8.98
CA ALA A 28 6.11 12.50 -8.80
C ALA A 28 6.05 12.09 -7.33
N HIS A 29 5.31 12.84 -6.52
CA HIS A 29 5.06 12.46 -5.15
C HIS A 29 4.38 11.11 -5.28
N ALA A 30 5.16 10.03 -5.22
CA ALA A 30 4.64 8.70 -5.00
C ALA A 30 3.78 8.90 -3.77
N ALA A 31 2.45 8.86 -3.96
CA ALA A 31 1.50 9.10 -2.90
C ALA A 31 1.92 8.14 -1.80
N GLN A 32 2.57 8.66 -0.77
CA GLN A 32 3.15 7.82 0.26
C GLN A 32 1.95 7.09 0.83
N GLN A 33 1.89 5.78 0.61
CA GLN A 33 0.77 5.00 1.10
C GLN A 33 0.93 5.04 2.62
N LEU A 34 0.12 5.86 3.27
CA LEU A 34 0.11 5.97 4.72
C LEU A 34 -0.91 4.98 5.25
N SER A 35 -0.53 4.31 6.32
CA SER A 35 -1.39 3.37 7.03
C SER A 35 -1.52 3.84 8.47
N CYS A 36 -2.77 3.99 8.91
CA CYS A 36 -3.05 4.42 10.27
C CYS A 36 -3.71 3.29 11.04
N THR A 37 -2.99 2.74 12.01
CA THR A 37 -3.41 1.56 12.75
C THR A 37 -3.85 1.91 14.16
N GLY A 38 -4.80 1.12 14.68
CA GLY A 38 -5.26 1.25 16.06
C GLY A 38 -6.04 0.03 16.50
N ARG A 39 -6.54 0.07 17.74
CA ARG A 39 -7.28 -1.04 18.34
C ARG A 39 -8.48 -0.55 19.13
N LYS A 40 -9.58 -1.29 19.03
CA LYS A 40 -10.80 -1.13 19.82
C LYS A 40 -10.75 -1.99 21.07
N SER A 41 -11.43 -1.55 22.12
CA SER A 41 -11.55 -2.28 23.40
C SER A 41 -12.22 -3.66 23.25
N ASN A 42 -13.11 -3.82 22.28
CA ASN A 42 -13.80 -5.09 21.98
C ASN A 42 -12.93 -6.11 21.20
N GLY A 43 -11.63 -5.82 21.01
CA GLY A 43 -10.65 -6.76 20.46
C GLY A 43 -10.38 -6.62 18.96
N TRP A 44 -11.15 -5.81 18.23
CA TRP A 44 -10.88 -5.50 16.82
C TRP A 44 -9.68 -4.56 16.68
N SER A 45 -8.74 -4.89 15.79
CA SER A 45 -7.75 -3.93 15.28
C SER A 45 -8.23 -3.35 13.96
N TYR A 46 -7.73 -2.18 13.62
CA TYR A 46 -8.05 -1.54 12.35
C TYR A 46 -6.84 -0.92 11.69
N ASN A 47 -6.94 -0.77 10.38
CA ASN A 47 -6.00 -0.09 9.51
C ASN A 47 -6.78 0.80 8.54
N ALA A 48 -6.64 2.12 8.70
CA ALA A 48 -7.22 3.08 7.77
C ALA A 48 -6.21 3.38 6.65
N LYS A 49 -6.66 3.24 5.39
CA LYS A 49 -5.85 3.56 4.22
C LYS A 49 -6.12 4.96 3.71
N PHE A 50 -5.06 5.55 3.18
CA PHE A 50 -5.03 6.90 2.68
C PHE A 50 -4.56 6.92 1.22
N VAL A 51 -5.32 7.57 0.34
CA VAL A 51 -5.02 7.74 -1.08
C VAL A 51 -5.24 9.20 -1.44
N ASP A 52 -4.29 9.81 -2.14
CA ASP A 52 -4.39 11.18 -2.67
C ASP A 52 -4.88 12.23 -1.66
N GLY A 53 -4.35 12.20 -0.43
CA GLY A 53 -4.74 13.19 0.57
C GLY A 53 -6.01 12.84 1.36
N ARG A 54 -6.63 11.67 1.14
CA ARG A 54 -7.91 11.31 1.79
C ARG A 54 -7.96 9.88 2.28
N PHE A 55 -8.63 9.68 3.41
CA PHE A 55 -8.99 8.34 3.87
C PHE A 55 -10.10 7.76 3.01
N THR A 56 -9.89 6.53 2.53
CA THR A 56 -10.80 5.86 1.59
C THR A 56 -11.41 4.59 2.14
N GLN A 57 -10.76 3.94 3.12
CA GLN A 57 -11.27 2.73 3.75
C GLN A 57 -10.66 2.46 5.13
N ILE A 58 -11.35 1.64 5.92
CA ILE A 58 -10.81 0.96 7.10
C ILE A 58 -10.92 -0.55 6.90
N THR A 59 -9.80 -1.25 7.08
CA THR A 59 -9.77 -2.72 7.20
C THR A 59 -9.74 -3.09 8.67
N TRP A 60 -10.65 -3.97 9.08
CA TRP A 60 -10.82 -4.44 10.45
C TRP A 60 -10.37 -5.90 10.56
N ASN A 61 -9.60 -6.21 11.60
CA ASN A 61 -9.08 -7.56 11.83
C ASN A 61 -9.39 -8.02 13.25
N ARG A 62 -9.75 -9.29 13.39
CA ARG A 62 -9.94 -9.97 14.67
C ARG A 62 -9.61 -11.44 14.52
N ALA A 63 -8.90 -11.99 15.49
CA ALA A 63 -8.54 -13.40 15.50
C ALA A 63 -9.78 -14.29 15.36
N GLY A 64 -9.72 -15.27 14.46
CA GLY A 64 -10.81 -16.19 14.19
C GLY A 64 -11.95 -15.62 13.33
N GLN A 65 -11.80 -14.40 12.78
CA GLN A 65 -12.80 -13.80 11.91
C GLN A 65 -12.18 -13.32 10.59
N PRO A 66 -12.91 -13.42 9.46
CA PRO A 66 -12.43 -12.85 8.20
C PRO A 66 -12.30 -11.34 8.31
N PRO A 67 -11.29 -10.73 7.67
CA PRO A 67 -11.15 -9.27 7.62
C PRO A 67 -12.42 -8.61 7.09
N GLN A 68 -12.83 -7.50 7.73
CA GLN A 68 -13.98 -6.71 7.31
C GLN A 68 -13.51 -5.37 6.75
N VAL A 69 -14.19 -4.85 5.74
CA VAL A 69 -13.82 -3.56 5.13
C VAL A 69 -14.98 -2.58 5.25
N SER A 70 -14.66 -1.37 5.71
CA SER A 70 -15.56 -0.23 5.72
C SER A 70 -15.05 0.80 4.72
N PRO A 71 -15.71 0.96 3.56
CA PRO A 71 -15.46 2.09 2.68
C PRO A 71 -15.74 3.40 3.44
N LEU A 72 -14.90 4.40 3.22
CA LEU A 72 -15.05 5.72 3.80
C LEU A 72 -15.38 6.75 2.72
N THR A 73 -16.25 7.69 3.07
CA THR A 73 -16.56 8.86 2.25
C THR A 73 -16.33 10.10 3.09
N PHE A 74 -15.70 11.12 2.49
CA PHE A 74 -15.58 12.43 3.13
C PHE A 74 -16.97 12.99 3.43
N PHE A 75 -17.17 13.46 4.66
CA PHE A 75 -18.44 14.03 5.09
C PHE A 75 -18.34 15.55 5.22
N ARG A 76 -17.40 16.03 6.04
CA ARG A 76 -17.17 17.47 6.28
C ARG A 76 -15.83 17.71 6.96
N THR A 77 -15.45 18.97 7.10
CA THR A 77 -14.45 19.41 8.08
C THR A 77 -15.18 19.88 9.34
N ASN A 78 -14.72 19.50 10.54
CA ASN A 78 -15.33 19.95 11.79
C ASN A 78 -14.86 21.37 12.20
N ALA A 79 -15.34 21.87 13.34
CA ALA A 79 -15.00 23.20 13.83
C ALA A 79 -13.51 23.36 14.21
N GLN A 80 -12.82 22.24 14.43
CA GLN A 80 -11.39 22.16 14.75
C GLN A 80 -10.51 22.09 13.48
N GLY A 81 -11.09 22.17 12.28
CA GLY A 81 -10.37 22.05 11.02
C GLY A 81 -10.00 20.61 10.65
N GLU A 82 -10.55 19.61 11.35
CA GLU A 82 -10.23 18.20 11.14
C GLU A 82 -11.20 17.60 10.09
N PRO A 83 -10.69 17.00 9.00
CA PRO A 83 -11.51 16.24 8.08
C PRO A 83 -12.19 15.06 8.75
N VAL A 84 -13.50 14.90 8.49
CA VAL A 84 -14.35 13.83 9.01
C VAL A 84 -14.85 12.98 7.86
N TYR A 85 -14.70 11.68 8.01
CA TYR A 85 -15.12 10.65 7.06
C TYR A 85 -16.15 9.73 7.72
N ARG A 86 -17.09 9.23 6.92
CA ARG A 86 -18.13 8.29 7.36
C ARG A 86 -18.11 7.02 6.54
N GLY A 87 -18.49 5.92 7.17
CA GLY A 87 -18.66 4.61 6.53
C GLY A 87 -19.55 3.72 7.39
N SER A 88 -19.55 2.43 7.07
CA SER A 88 -20.25 1.42 7.86
C SER A 88 -19.43 0.16 8.04
N PHE A 89 -19.54 -0.46 9.21
CA PHE A 89 -19.02 -1.79 9.49
C PHE A 89 -20.12 -2.81 9.18
N GLN A 90 -19.81 -3.78 8.31
CA GLN A 90 -20.76 -4.80 7.84
C GLN A 90 -22.08 -4.23 7.29
N GLY A 91 -22.04 -3.02 6.74
CA GLY A 91 -23.22 -2.36 6.16
C GLY A 91 -24.24 -1.82 7.16
N ALA A 92 -24.06 -2.06 8.47
CA ALA A 92 -25.08 -1.75 9.48
C ALA A 92 -24.60 -0.74 10.53
N THR A 93 -23.39 -0.92 11.06
CA THR A 93 -22.92 -0.12 12.21
C THR A 93 -22.17 1.11 11.72
N ALA A 94 -22.55 2.31 12.17
CA ALA A 94 -21.93 3.54 11.70
C ALA A 94 -20.45 3.64 12.11
N VAL A 95 -19.60 4.03 11.17
CA VAL A 95 -18.17 4.29 11.38
C VAL A 95 -17.89 5.76 11.09
N THR A 96 -17.18 6.42 11.99
CA THR A 96 -16.66 7.78 11.80
C THR A 96 -15.14 7.77 11.95
N LEU A 97 -14.43 8.40 11.03
CA LEU A 97 -12.99 8.66 11.16
C LEU A 97 -12.77 10.17 11.15
N VAL A 98 -12.00 10.67 12.11
CA VAL A 98 -11.55 12.06 12.18
C VAL A 98 -10.04 12.09 11.99
N ASP A 99 -9.58 12.86 11.02
CA ASP A 99 -8.17 13.13 10.78
C ASP A 99 -7.67 14.26 11.68
N LEU A 100 -6.97 13.91 12.76
CA LEU A 100 -6.42 14.89 13.71
C LEU A 100 -5.19 15.61 13.14
N GLY A 101 -4.70 15.19 11.97
CA GLY A 101 -3.68 15.88 11.18
C GLY A 101 -4.21 17.01 10.30
N GLN A 102 -5.51 17.34 10.40
CA GLN A 102 -6.14 18.47 9.68
C GLN A 102 -5.99 18.41 8.15
N GLY A 103 -6.01 17.20 7.57
CA GLY A 103 -5.85 16.98 6.13
C GLY A 103 -4.40 16.87 5.66
N ASN A 104 -3.43 17.06 6.57
CA ASN A 104 -2.01 16.93 6.30
C ASN A 104 -1.47 15.65 6.97
N VAL A 105 -2.00 14.50 6.55
CA VAL A 105 -1.61 13.20 7.09
C VAL A 105 -0.15 12.93 6.76
N ARG A 106 0.64 12.67 7.79
CA ARG A 106 2.07 12.38 7.75
C ARG A 106 2.38 11.24 8.72
N PRO A 107 3.56 10.63 8.63
CA PRO A 107 4.02 9.72 9.68
C PRO A 107 4.00 10.42 11.04
N GLY A 108 3.44 9.77 12.05
CA GLY A 108 3.19 10.33 13.39
C GLY A 108 1.84 11.04 13.55
N SER A 109 1.13 11.37 12.46
CA SER A 109 -0.23 11.93 12.55
C SER A 109 -1.16 10.96 13.27
N GLN A 110 -2.19 11.51 13.92
CA GLN A 110 -3.18 10.70 14.63
C GLN A 110 -4.54 10.75 13.93
N ILE A 111 -5.28 9.67 14.07
CA ILE A 111 -6.68 9.59 13.69
C ILE A 111 -7.51 9.18 14.90
N SER A 112 -8.77 9.63 14.94
CA SER A 112 -9.77 9.14 15.88
C SER A 112 -10.83 8.37 15.11
N VAL A 113 -11.02 7.10 15.44
CA VAL A 113 -12.05 6.26 14.82
C VAL A 113 -13.13 6.00 15.85
N GLY A 114 -14.38 6.27 15.50
CA GLY A 114 -15.58 5.97 16.27
C GLY A 114 -16.37 4.90 15.54
N VAL A 115 -16.84 3.90 16.28
CA VAL A 115 -17.84 2.95 15.77
C VAL A 115 -19.00 3.00 16.74
N GLU A 116 -20.21 3.06 16.20
CA GLU A 116 -21.43 3.00 17.00
C GLU A 116 -21.36 1.81 17.96
N GLU A 117 -21.78 2.02 19.21
CA GLU A 117 -21.74 1.03 20.31
C GLU A 117 -20.35 0.59 20.81
N TRP A 118 -19.28 0.74 20.02
CA TRP A 118 -17.92 0.31 20.43
C TRP A 118 -17.06 1.48 20.93
N GLY A 119 -17.55 2.71 20.74
CA GLY A 119 -16.89 3.93 21.17
C GLY A 119 -15.69 4.33 20.30
N TRP A 120 -14.89 5.23 20.87
CA TRP A 120 -13.77 5.87 20.18
C TRP A 120 -12.43 5.22 20.51
N SER A 121 -11.53 5.22 19.54
CA SER A 121 -10.14 4.78 19.70
C SER A 121 -9.21 5.65 18.86
N ARG A 122 -7.99 5.84 19.35
CA ARG A 122 -6.93 6.54 18.63
C ARG A 122 -6.12 5.55 17.79
N GLY A 123 -5.75 5.98 16.59
CA GLY A 123 -4.77 5.31 15.75
C GLY A 123 -3.65 6.27 15.37
N THR A 124 -2.50 5.72 15.04
CA THR A 124 -1.32 6.49 14.62
C THR A 124 -0.97 6.11 13.19
N CYS A 125 -0.73 7.12 12.37
CA CYS A 125 -0.29 6.97 11.01
C CYS A 125 1.21 6.75 10.97
N ALA A 126 1.63 5.76 10.21
CA ALA A 126 3.01 5.59 9.81
C ALA A 126 3.07 5.60 8.29
N ILE A 127 4.28 5.81 7.75
CA ILE A 127 4.54 5.33 6.39
C ILE A 127 4.10 3.86 6.40
N ALA A 128 3.31 3.42 5.42
CA ALA A 128 3.26 2.00 5.13
C ALA A 128 4.64 1.61 4.58
N THR A 129 5.67 1.71 5.41
CA THR A 129 6.84 0.88 5.27
C THR A 129 6.28 -0.51 5.35
N GLY A 130 6.42 -1.28 4.29
CA GLY A 130 6.41 -2.70 4.51
C GLY A 130 7.58 -3.02 5.44
N GLY A 131 7.30 -3.11 6.74
CA GLY A 131 8.30 -3.19 7.77
C GLY A 131 8.09 -2.15 8.87
N GLY A 132 7.61 -2.62 10.02
CA GLY A 132 7.91 -1.99 11.30
C GLY A 132 6.69 -1.58 12.10
N GLY A 133 6.06 -2.54 12.79
CA GLY A 133 5.07 -2.26 13.83
C GLY A 133 4.35 -3.49 14.40
N SER A 134 4.40 -4.62 13.70
CA SER A 134 4.05 -5.93 14.22
C SER A 134 5.34 -6.70 14.55
N THR A 135 5.44 -7.37 15.71
CA THR A 135 6.48 -8.41 15.92
C THR A 135 6.31 -9.59 14.96
N ASP A 136 5.22 -9.61 14.19
CA ASP A 136 4.85 -10.63 13.24
C ASP A 136 4.79 -10.05 11.82
N TRP A 137 5.87 -10.26 11.04
CA TRP A 137 6.02 -9.79 9.65
C TRP A 137 4.86 -10.18 8.72
N PHE A 138 4.13 -11.25 9.05
CA PHE A 138 3.03 -11.74 8.25
C PHE A 138 1.77 -10.89 8.40
N SER A 139 1.50 -10.40 9.61
CA SER A 139 0.43 -9.42 9.84
C SER A 139 0.66 -8.15 9.02
N ASP A 140 1.91 -7.70 8.88
CA ASP A 140 2.25 -6.55 8.03
C ASP A 140 1.93 -6.83 6.55
N ILE A 141 2.26 -8.02 6.06
CA ILE A 141 1.95 -8.44 4.69
C ILE A 141 0.45 -8.52 4.44
N GLN A 142 -0.32 -9.10 5.36
CA GLN A 142 -1.79 -9.14 5.25
C GLN A 142 -2.39 -7.72 5.14
N LEU A 143 -1.90 -6.78 5.95
CA LEU A 143 -2.35 -5.39 5.93
C LEU A 143 -1.99 -4.67 4.63
N MET A 144 -0.82 -4.95 4.04
CA MET A 144 -0.37 -4.33 2.80
C MET A 144 -1.15 -4.80 1.57
N MET A 145 -1.70 -6.01 1.60
CA MET A 145 -2.16 -6.68 0.38
C MET A 145 -3.67 -6.64 0.17
N ILE A 146 -4.48 -6.72 1.23
CA ILE A 146 -5.95 -6.79 1.07
C ILE A 146 -6.48 -5.48 0.47
N GLY A 147 -7.13 -5.57 -0.69
CA GLY A 147 -7.65 -4.43 -1.45
C GLY A 147 -6.56 -3.51 -2.05
N ASN A 148 -5.34 -4.01 -2.26
CA ASN A 148 -4.27 -3.27 -2.93
C ASN A 148 -4.09 -3.79 -4.37
N GLU A 149 -4.33 -2.94 -5.38
CA GLU A 149 -4.16 -3.31 -6.79
C GLU A 149 -2.68 -3.50 -7.18
N GLN A 150 -1.77 -2.82 -6.47
CA GLN A 150 -0.31 -2.88 -6.66
C GLN A 150 0.38 -3.83 -5.67
N TRP A 151 -0.36 -4.79 -5.09
CA TRP A 151 0.18 -5.69 -4.05
C TRP A 151 1.45 -6.45 -4.47
N ARG A 152 1.62 -6.76 -5.77
CA ARG A 152 2.82 -7.44 -6.28
C ARG A 152 4.08 -6.58 -6.14
N GLU A 153 3.95 -5.28 -6.38
CA GLU A 153 5.06 -4.34 -6.21
C GLU A 153 5.40 -4.18 -4.74
N ALA A 154 4.38 -4.10 -3.88
CA ALA A 154 4.57 -4.11 -2.43
C ALA A 154 5.29 -5.38 -1.96
N MET A 155 4.90 -6.57 -2.46
CA MET A 155 5.59 -7.83 -2.14
C MET A 155 7.06 -7.83 -2.56
N ARG A 156 7.37 -7.33 -3.76
CA ARG A 156 8.77 -7.18 -4.23
C ARG A 156 9.56 -6.20 -3.38
N ALA A 157 8.95 -5.09 -2.97
CA ALA A 157 9.57 -4.12 -2.06
C ALA A 157 9.88 -4.74 -0.68
N GLN A 158 9.19 -5.81 -0.30
CA GLN A 158 9.46 -6.61 0.91
C GLN A 158 10.48 -7.73 0.72
N GLY A 159 11.07 -7.85 -0.47
CA GLY A 159 12.00 -8.92 -0.81
C GLY A 159 11.36 -10.26 -1.11
N PHE A 160 10.03 -10.31 -1.27
CA PHE A 160 9.34 -11.51 -1.74
C PHE A 160 9.47 -11.64 -3.25
N ILE A 161 9.71 -12.86 -3.69
CA ILE A 161 9.84 -13.27 -5.08
C ILE A 161 8.69 -14.22 -5.39
N PHE A 162 8.05 -14.02 -6.54
CA PHE A 162 7.06 -14.96 -7.04
C PHE A 162 7.73 -16.31 -7.33
N ASP A 163 7.22 -17.36 -6.71
CA ASP A 163 7.70 -18.73 -6.91
C ASP A 163 6.87 -19.41 -8.01
N ARG A 164 5.57 -19.57 -7.76
CA ARG A 164 4.66 -20.24 -8.69
C ARG A 164 3.19 -19.93 -8.44
N THR A 165 2.34 -20.20 -9.43
CA THR A 165 0.90 -20.28 -9.23
C THR A 165 0.55 -21.66 -8.67
N VAL A 166 0.00 -21.71 -7.46
CA VAL A 166 -0.39 -22.95 -6.77
C VAL A 166 -1.74 -23.44 -7.25
N GLN A 167 -2.66 -22.52 -7.53
CA GLN A 167 -4.00 -22.82 -8.02
C GLN A 167 -4.45 -21.76 -9.02
N HIS A 168 -5.09 -22.18 -10.09
CA HIS A 168 -5.70 -21.28 -11.06
C HIS A 168 -7.04 -21.86 -11.50
N THR A 169 -8.12 -21.18 -11.14
CA THR A 169 -9.50 -21.50 -11.53
C THR A 169 -10.13 -20.25 -12.14
N ASN A 170 -11.35 -20.38 -12.68
CA ASN A 170 -12.06 -19.25 -13.28
C ASN A 170 -12.35 -18.10 -12.30
N THR A 171 -12.44 -18.40 -11.00
CA THR A 171 -12.84 -17.43 -9.97
C THR A 171 -11.72 -17.12 -8.95
N GLN A 172 -10.72 -17.99 -8.85
CA GLN A 172 -9.68 -17.92 -7.83
C GLN A 172 -8.30 -18.25 -8.40
N ILE A 173 -7.30 -17.44 -8.03
CA ILE A 173 -5.89 -17.69 -8.27
C ILE A 173 -5.18 -17.71 -6.91
N VAL A 174 -4.32 -18.70 -6.68
CA VAL A 174 -3.44 -18.75 -5.50
C VAL A 174 -2.01 -18.71 -5.98
N GLU A 175 -1.25 -17.73 -5.49
CA GLU A 175 0.14 -17.52 -5.87
C GLU A 175 1.06 -17.69 -4.67
N ARG A 176 2.14 -18.45 -4.85
CA ARG A 176 3.17 -18.63 -3.85
C ARG A 176 4.29 -17.63 -4.04
N TRP A 177 4.66 -17.00 -2.93
CA TRP A 177 5.74 -16.02 -2.87
C TRP A 177 6.67 -16.37 -1.72
N THR A 178 7.97 -16.24 -1.98
CA THR A 178 9.01 -16.62 -1.03
C THR A 178 9.98 -15.46 -0.84
N ARG A 179 10.37 -15.19 0.41
CA ARG A 179 11.43 -14.24 0.75
C ARG A 179 12.71 -15.02 1.08
N PRO A 180 13.76 -14.94 0.25
CA PRO A 180 14.95 -15.77 0.43
C PRO A 180 15.73 -15.49 1.71
N SER A 181 15.70 -14.24 2.21
CA SER A 181 16.52 -13.81 3.36
C SER A 181 16.19 -14.57 4.65
N ASP A 182 14.95 -14.99 4.82
CA ASP A 182 14.47 -15.70 6.02
C ASP A 182 13.64 -16.94 5.67
N ARG A 183 13.61 -17.35 4.39
CA ARG A 183 12.81 -18.47 3.86
C ARG A 183 11.32 -18.36 4.15
N ALA A 184 10.81 -17.16 4.42
CA ALA A 184 9.40 -16.94 4.63
C ALA A 184 8.62 -17.24 3.34
N THR A 185 7.58 -18.06 3.44
CA THR A 185 6.73 -18.42 2.30
C THR A 185 5.27 -18.08 2.59
N VAL A 186 4.60 -17.47 1.62
CA VAL A 186 3.18 -17.11 1.71
C VAL A 186 2.43 -17.50 0.44
N ASP A 187 1.17 -17.88 0.62
CA ASP A 187 0.20 -18.06 -0.47
C ASP A 187 -0.75 -16.86 -0.48
N VAL A 188 -0.77 -16.13 -1.59
CA VAL A 188 -1.66 -15.00 -1.85
C VAL A 188 -2.88 -15.48 -2.60
N VAL A 189 -4.06 -15.27 -2.04
CA VAL A 189 -5.33 -15.71 -2.63
C VAL A 189 -6.02 -14.53 -3.29
N LEU A 190 -6.18 -14.63 -4.60
CA LEU A 190 -6.94 -13.70 -5.42
C LEU A 190 -8.30 -14.30 -5.75
N VAL A 191 -9.37 -13.54 -5.54
CA VAL A 191 -10.71 -13.84 -6.05
C VAL A 191 -11.14 -12.67 -6.92
N ASN A 192 -11.61 -12.94 -8.14
CA ASN A 192 -11.97 -11.90 -9.11
C ASN A 192 -10.84 -10.84 -9.31
N LYS A 193 -9.58 -11.29 -9.38
CA LYS A 193 -8.37 -10.46 -9.51
C LYS A 193 -8.03 -9.57 -8.32
N GLN A 194 -8.78 -9.62 -7.22
CA GLN A 194 -8.47 -8.89 -6.00
C GLN A 194 -7.91 -9.82 -4.93
N VAL A 195 -6.92 -9.34 -4.17
CA VAL A 195 -6.40 -10.09 -3.02
C VAL A 195 -7.45 -10.12 -1.93
N THR A 196 -7.86 -11.33 -1.55
CA THR A 196 -8.86 -11.58 -0.52
C THR A 196 -8.28 -12.20 0.74
N ASP A 197 -7.16 -12.92 0.61
CA ASP A 197 -6.53 -13.62 1.72
C ASP A 197 -5.03 -13.80 1.46
N VAL A 198 -4.26 -13.95 2.54
CA VAL A 198 -2.84 -14.29 2.53
C VAL A 198 -2.60 -15.30 3.62
N ARG A 199 -1.91 -16.39 3.29
CA ARG A 199 -1.69 -17.54 4.17
C ARG A 199 -0.21 -17.79 4.34
N ARG A 200 0.23 -18.11 5.56
CA ARG A 200 1.59 -18.64 5.78
C ARG A 200 1.67 -20.04 5.23
N VAL A 201 2.79 -20.33 4.57
CA VAL A 201 3.19 -21.67 4.19
C VAL A 201 4.39 -22.01 5.07
N ASN A 202 4.19 -22.94 6.00
CA ASN A 202 5.25 -23.47 6.86
C ASN A 202 5.93 -24.66 6.20
#